data_AF-A0A3B9JBH3-F1
#
_entry.id   AF-A0A3B9JBH3-F1
#
_cell.length_a   1.000
_cell.length_b   1.000
_cell.length_c   1.000
_cell.angle_alpha   90.00
_cell.angle_beta   90.00
_cell.angle_gamma   90.00
#
_symmetry.space_group_name_H-M   'P 1'
#
loop_
_entity.id
_entity.type
_entity.pdbx_description
1 polymer ?
#
loop_
_entity_poly.entity_id
_entity_poly.type
_entity_poly.pdbx_seq_one_letter_code
_entity_poly.pdbx_strand_id
1 'polypeptide(L)'
;MTKLSDPNDDVRLRAIQAAGELRIGSARQFLLDLLEEEEDDGLFIATIWALSQIGGEDVRVTIQTLLDQAEEDEIIDFLEEAIDNLDLTDQMNSFDLLALDPDDDLTEK
;
A
#
# COMPACT_ATOMS: atom_id res chain seq x y z
N MET A 1 -10.09 -12.42 -1.84
CA MET A 1 -10.79 -11.18 -2.25
C MET A 1 -12.19 -11.05 -1.66
N THR A 2 -12.90 -12.13 -1.32
CA THR A 2 -14.30 -12.09 -0.83
C THR A 2 -14.58 -11.22 0.41
N LYS A 3 -13.56 -10.84 1.18
CA LYS A 3 -13.70 -9.98 2.37
C LYS A 3 -13.32 -8.53 2.17
N LEU A 4 -12.61 -8.21 1.09
CA LEU A 4 -12.27 -6.83 0.73
C LEU A 4 -13.46 -6.11 0.06
N SER A 5 -14.44 -6.86 -0.41
CA SER A 5 -15.70 -6.37 -1.01
C SER A 5 -16.93 -6.78 -0.19
N ASP A 6 -16.77 -7.00 1.13
CA ASP A 6 -17.87 -7.42 2.00
C ASP A 6 -18.86 -6.25 2.18
N PRO A 7 -20.17 -6.43 2.13
CA PRO A 7 -21.12 -5.31 2.30
C PRO A 7 -21.08 -4.66 3.69
N ASN A 8 -20.34 -5.24 4.64
CA ASN A 8 -20.12 -4.66 5.95
C ASN A 8 -18.77 -3.92 5.99
N ASP A 9 -18.82 -2.62 6.25
CA ASP A 9 -17.64 -1.74 6.24
C ASP A 9 -16.63 -2.09 7.33
N ASP A 10 -17.06 -2.56 8.52
CA ASP A 10 -16.13 -3.04 9.55
C ASP A 10 -15.34 -4.27 9.05
N VAL A 11 -16.00 -5.16 8.32
CA VAL A 11 -15.36 -6.35 7.75
C VAL A 11 -14.39 -5.96 6.64
N ARG A 12 -14.78 -5.03 5.76
CA ARG A 12 -13.89 -4.47 4.73
C ARG A 12 -12.67 -3.81 5.34
N LEU A 13 -12.86 -2.91 6.30
CA LEU A 13 -11.80 -2.21 7.01
C LEU A 13 -10.77 -3.18 7.57
N ARG A 14 -11.22 -4.23 8.27
CA ARG A 14 -10.34 -5.26 8.83
C ARG A 14 -9.60 -6.04 7.75
N ALA A 15 -10.26 -6.34 6.63
CA ALA A 15 -9.64 -7.04 5.52
C ALA A 15 -8.57 -6.18 4.83
N ILE A 16 -8.82 -4.88 4.65
CA ILE A 16 -7.89 -3.91 4.07
C ILE A 16 -6.66 -3.76 4.97
N GLN A 17 -6.88 -3.53 6.27
CA GLN A 17 -5.81 -3.46 7.27
C GLN A 17 -4.95 -4.72 7.27
N ALA A 18 -5.58 -5.89 7.31
CA ALA A 18 -4.86 -7.16 7.28
C ALA A 18 -4.08 -7.36 5.97
N ALA A 19 -4.62 -6.94 4.83
CA ALA A 19 -3.91 -7.02 3.55
C ALA A 19 -2.63 -6.15 3.54
N GLY A 20 -2.70 -4.95 4.13
CA GLY A 20 -1.57 -4.05 4.32
C GLY A 20 -0.52 -4.63 5.28
N GLU A 21 -0.94 -4.99 6.49
CA GLU A 21 -0.05 -5.52 7.55
C GLU A 21 0.68 -6.80 7.11
N LEU A 22 0.00 -7.66 6.34
CA LEU A 22 0.57 -8.89 5.79
C LEU A 22 1.28 -8.69 4.44
N ARG A 23 1.36 -7.45 3.96
CA ARG A 23 1.99 -7.04 2.69
C ARG A 23 1.56 -7.91 1.50
N ILE A 24 0.25 -8.16 1.38
CA ILE A 24 -0.30 -9.06 0.36
C ILE A 24 -0.24 -8.40 -1.01
N GLY A 25 0.86 -8.60 -1.74
CA GLY A 25 1.06 -8.02 -3.08
C GLY A 25 -0.05 -8.33 -4.08
N SER A 26 -0.71 -9.50 -3.97
CA SER A 26 -1.84 -9.87 -4.84
C SER A 26 -3.14 -9.10 -4.56
N ALA A 27 -3.22 -8.34 -3.46
CA ALA A 27 -4.33 -7.44 -3.17
C ALA A 27 -4.14 -6.04 -3.77
N ARG A 28 -2.93 -5.69 -4.23
CA ARG A 28 -2.57 -4.34 -4.67
C ARG A 28 -3.54 -3.79 -5.72
N GLN A 29 -3.73 -4.50 -6.82
CA GLN A 29 -4.60 -4.01 -7.90
C GLN A 29 -6.03 -3.79 -7.40
N PHE A 30 -6.55 -4.73 -6.61
CA PHE A 30 -7.90 -4.59 -6.05
C PHE A 30 -8.03 -3.35 -5.15
N LEU A 31 -7.01 -3.07 -4.32
CA LEU A 31 -7.01 -1.90 -3.45
C LEU A 31 -6.83 -0.58 -4.22
N LEU A 32 -6.08 -0.59 -5.33
CA LEU A 32 -6.01 0.55 -6.24
C LEU A 32 -7.35 0.83 -6.90
N ASP A 33 -8.00 -0.22 -7.43
CA ASP A 33 -9.33 -0.11 -8.03
C ASP A 33 -10.36 0.39 -7.00
N LEU A 34 -10.24 -0.05 -5.74
CA LEU A 34 -11.13 0.37 -4.65
C LEU A 34 -11.05 1.87 -4.37
N LEU A 35 -9.88 2.51 -4.48
CA LEU A 35 -9.73 3.95 -4.23
C LEU A 35 -10.51 4.80 -5.22
N GLU A 36 -10.74 4.33 -6.44
CA GLU A 36 -11.50 5.08 -7.45
C GLU A 36 -13.00 5.13 -7.13
N GLU A 37 -13.50 4.18 -6.34
CA GLU A 37 -14.93 3.98 -6.04
C GLU A 37 -15.30 4.30 -4.58
N GLU A 38 -14.33 4.50 -3.69
CA GLU A 38 -14.57 4.65 -2.25
C GLU A 38 -15.02 6.06 -1.87
N GLU A 39 -16.19 6.17 -1.24
CA GLU A 39 -16.73 7.42 -0.70
C GLU A 39 -16.61 7.51 0.83
N ASP A 40 -16.26 6.41 1.51
CA ASP A 40 -16.07 6.40 2.96
C ASP A 40 -14.62 6.79 3.32
N ASP A 41 -14.48 7.93 4.00
CA ASP A 41 -13.17 8.47 4.40
C ASP A 41 -12.34 7.47 5.21
N GLY A 42 -12.98 6.68 6.07
CA GLY A 42 -12.30 5.70 6.92
C GLY A 42 -11.69 4.55 6.11
N LEU A 43 -12.44 4.04 5.13
CA LEU A 43 -11.97 3.02 4.20
C LEU A 43 -10.95 3.58 3.21
N PHE A 44 -11.09 4.82 2.77
CA PHE A 44 -10.14 5.51 1.91
C PHE A 44 -8.76 5.62 2.59
N ILE A 45 -8.74 6.16 3.82
CA ILE A 45 -7.52 6.27 4.64
C ILE A 45 -6.90 4.88 4.87
N ALA A 46 -7.70 3.89 5.26
CA ALA A 46 -7.20 2.54 5.48
C ALA A 46 -6.63 1.89 4.21
N THR A 47 -7.21 2.17 3.05
CA THR A 47 -6.75 1.64 1.76
C THR A 47 -5.43 2.24 1.36
N ILE A 48 -5.24 3.55 1.50
CA ILE A 48 -3.96 4.22 1.25
C ILE A 48 -2.87 3.68 2.17
N TRP A 49 -3.17 3.54 3.47
CA TRP A 49 -2.23 2.98 4.43
C TRP A 49 -1.88 1.52 4.14
N ALA A 50 -2.84 0.72 3.69
CA ALA A 50 -2.59 -0.65 3.29
C ALA A 50 -1.71 -0.72 2.04
N LEU A 51 -1.95 0.14 1.06
CA LEU A 51 -1.17 0.22 -0.16
C LEU A 51 0.28 0.65 0.10
N SER A 52 0.53 1.63 0.98
CA SER A 52 1.90 2.03 1.34
C SER A 52 2.70 0.91 2.01
N GLN A 53 2.04 0.04 2.78
CA GLN A 53 2.69 -1.15 3.36
C GLN A 53 2.91 -2.29 2.36
N ILE A 54 2.13 -2.35 1.27
CA ILE A 54 2.27 -3.35 0.21
C ILE A 54 3.38 -2.97 -0.78
N GLY A 55 3.58 -1.68 -1.03
CA GLY A 55 4.61 -1.21 -1.95
C GLY A 55 4.19 -1.23 -3.42
N GLY A 56 5.06 -0.68 -4.28
CA GLY A 56 4.96 -0.74 -5.74
C GLY A 56 4.82 0.61 -6.45
N GLU A 57 5.30 0.65 -7.69
CA GLU A 57 5.35 1.89 -8.50
C GLU A 57 3.96 2.49 -8.75
N ASP A 58 2.96 1.67 -9.10
CA ASP A 58 1.60 2.16 -9.34
C ASP A 58 0.98 2.76 -8.07
N VAL A 59 1.38 2.27 -6.89
CA VAL A 59 0.96 2.84 -5.59
C VAL A 59 1.55 4.23 -5.42
N ARG A 60 2.85 4.40 -5.70
CA ARG A 60 3.53 5.70 -5.63
C ARG A 60 2.85 6.73 -6.51
N VAL A 61 2.63 6.38 -7.77
CA VAL A 61 1.98 7.28 -8.74
C VAL A 61 0.60 7.70 -8.25
N THR A 62 -0.16 6.75 -7.69
CA THR A 62 -1.51 7.01 -7.16
C THR A 62 -1.47 7.96 -5.96
N ILE A 63 -0.65 7.68 -4.94
CA ILE A 63 -0.59 8.52 -3.73
C ILE A 63 -0.05 9.92 -4.06
N GLN A 64 0.94 10.04 -4.95
CA GLN A 64 1.43 11.34 -5.42
C GLN A 64 0.34 12.12 -6.17
N THR A 65 -0.46 11.45 -7.00
CA THR A 65 -1.58 12.09 -7.71
C THR A 65 -2.63 12.60 -6.74
N LEU A 66 -2.91 11.85 -5.66
CA LEU A 66 -3.82 12.29 -4.59
C LEU A 66 -3.24 13.49 -3.82
N LEU A 67 -1.94 13.45 -3.51
CA LEU A 67 -1.25 14.53 -2.81
C LEU A 67 -1.28 15.83 -3.62
N ASP A 68 -1.04 15.75 -4.93
CA ASP A 68 -1.09 16.90 -5.84
C ASP A 68 -2.49 17.52 -5.94
N GLN A 69 -3.54 16.77 -5.60
CA GLN A 69 -4.95 17.19 -5.62
C GLN A 69 -5.48 17.58 -4.24
N ALA A 70 -4.78 17.24 -3.16
CA ALA A 70 -5.23 17.51 -1.80
C ALA A 70 -5.14 19.02 -1.49
N GLU A 71 -6.20 19.55 -0.88
CA GLU A 71 -6.27 20.96 -0.44
C GLU A 71 -6.21 21.12 1.08
N GLU A 72 -6.49 20.04 1.82
CA GLU A 72 -6.56 20.06 3.28
C GLU A 72 -5.22 19.62 3.87
N ASP A 73 -4.65 20.44 4.76
CA ASP A 73 -3.35 20.19 5.40
C ASP A 73 -3.30 18.81 6.09
N GLU A 74 -4.38 18.38 6.73
CA GLU A 74 -4.45 17.07 7.40
C GLU A 74 -4.35 15.90 6.40
N ILE A 75 -4.96 16.05 5.22
CA ILE A 75 -4.89 15.03 4.16
C ILE A 75 -3.49 15.03 3.54
N ILE A 76 -2.92 16.20 3.31
CA ILE A 76 -1.54 16.37 2.80
C ILE A 76 -0.55 15.65 3.74
N ASP A 77 -0.60 15.97 5.04
CA ASP A 77 0.29 15.37 6.05
C ASP A 77 0.16 13.82 6.06
N PHE A 78 -1.07 13.31 5.97
CA PHE A 78 -1.33 11.87 5.92
C PHE A 78 -0.75 11.21 4.64
N LEU A 79 -0.93 11.84 3.48
CA LEU A 79 -0.42 11.32 2.21
C LEU A 79 1.11 11.36 2.15
N GLU A 80 1.74 12.38 2.72
CA GLU A 80 3.19 12.46 2.89
C GLU A 80 3.71 11.32 3.79
N GLU A 81 3.05 11.06 4.93
CA GLU A 81 3.38 9.92 5.80
C GLU A 81 3.23 8.58 5.07
N ALA A 82 2.19 8.44 4.23
CA ALA A 82 2.00 7.24 3.42
C ALA A 82 3.13 7.06 2.38
N ILE A 83 3.63 8.14 1.77
CA ILE A 83 4.78 8.10 0.86
C ILE A 83 6.06 7.70 1.61
N ASP A 84 6.30 8.25 2.80
CA ASP A 84 7.47 7.89 3.61
C ASP A 84 7.45 6.39 3.98
N ASN A 85 6.29 5.88 4.38
CA ASN A 85 6.13 4.45 4.66
C ASN A 85 6.31 3.58 3.40
N LEU A 86 5.83 4.05 2.25
CA LEU A 86 6.01 3.40 0.96
C LEU A 86 7.48 3.31 0.59
N ASP A 87 8.25 4.39 0.75
CA ASP A 87 9.69 4.44 0.48
C ASP A 87 10.45 3.40 1.31
N LEU A 88 10.13 3.29 2.60
CA LEU A 88 10.70 2.28 3.48
C LEU A 88 10.36 0.86 3.00
N THR A 89 9.10 0.64 2.63
CA THR A 89 8.61 -0.66 2.15
C THR A 89 9.29 -1.07 0.85
N ASP A 90 9.38 -0.18 -0.14
CA ASP A 90 10.01 -0.46 -1.43
C ASP A 90 11.53 -0.68 -1.30
N GLN A 91 12.18 0.05 -0.41
CA GLN A 91 13.59 -0.21 -0.08
C GLN A 91 13.78 -1.61 0.49
N MET A 92 12.95 -2.03 1.45
CA MET A 92 13.00 -3.40 2.01
C MET A 92 12.77 -4.46 0.94
N ASN A 93 11.74 -4.30 0.10
CA ASN A 93 11.43 -5.24 -0.98
C ASN A 93 12.59 -5.34 -1.99
N SER A 94 13.30 -4.24 -2.23
CA SER A 94 14.48 -4.22 -3.10
C SER A 94 15.64 -5.01 -2.49
N PHE A 95 15.87 -4.90 -1.17
CA PHE A 95 16.88 -5.70 -0.46
C PHE A 95 16.54 -7.20 -0.46
N ASP A 96 15.28 -7.56 -0.22
CA ASP A 96 14.83 -8.96 -0.27
C ASP A 96 15.08 -9.57 -1.65
N LEU A 97 14.84 -8.82 -2.73
CA LEU A 97 15.10 -9.29 -4.09
C LEU A 97 16.59 -9.53 -4.34
N LEU A 98 17.47 -8.64 -3.85
CA LEU A 98 18.92 -8.80 -3.97
C LEU A 98 19.43 -10.02 -3.17
N ALA A 99 18.88 -10.26 -1.99
CA ALA A 99 19.26 -11.40 -1.14
C ALA A 99 18.80 -12.76 -1.70
N LEU A 100 17.83 -12.76 -2.62
CA LEU A 100 17.32 -13.95 -3.29
C LEU A 100 18.00 -14.23 -4.63
N ASP A 101 18.96 -13.40 -5.06
CA ASP A 101 19.73 -13.64 -6.27
C ASP A 101 20.58 -14.91 -6.08
N PRO A 102 20.28 -16.04 -6.77
CA PRO A 102 20.98 -17.30 -6.58
C PRO A 102 22.45 -17.25 -7.02
N ASP A 103 22.86 -16.17 -7.70
CA ASP A 103 24.24 -15.90 -8.07
C ASP A 103 25.05 -15.23 -6.94
N ASP A 104 24.42 -14.82 -5.83
CA ASP A 104 25.09 -14.30 -4.62
C ASP A 104 25.53 -15.41 -3.64
N ASP A 105 25.67 -16.64 -4.14
CA ASP A 105 26.52 -17.70 -3.56
C ASP A 105 27.99 -17.31 -3.78
N LEU A 106 28.39 -16.11 -3.32
CA LEU A 106 29.74 -15.57 -3.37
C LEU A 106 30.61 -16.30 -2.35
N THR A 107 31.00 -17.52 -2.74
CA THR A 107 32.28 -18.18 -2.43
C THR A 107 32.78 -17.98 -0.99
N GLU A 108 32.48 -18.94 -0.11
CA GLU A 108 33.41 -19.24 0.97
C GLU A 108 34.81 -19.49 0.37
N LYS A 109 35.78 -18.67 0.78
CA LYS A 109 37.18 -19.07 0.78
C LYS A 109 37.91 -18.50 1.98
#